data_AF-A0A811TZN6-F1
#
_entry.id   AF-A0A811TZN6-F1
#
_cell.length_a   1.000
_cell.length_b   1.000
_cell.length_c   1.000
_cell.angle_alpha   90.00
_cell.angle_beta   90.00
_cell.angle_gamma   90.00
#
_symmetry.space_group_name_H-M   'P 1'
#
loop_
_entity.id
_entity.type
_entity.pdbx_description
1 polymer ?
#
loop_
_entity_poly.entity_id
_entity_poly.type
_entity_poly.pdbx_seq_one_letter_code
_entity_poly.pdbx_strand_id
1 'polypeptide(L)'
;MRNKHRLEMLFVHNITALLGLIEFSASNVHFFKILKDIVEVTATAQQTSTLIYASTVYTKADRVRQDEMYEYVASQLHSLFKLGPMAHITVDGSTPSAPYEKQFNHNLLSVVQLSEQWKSDDQLLRTLLQNLHRNRQSGIILLFADTATQAYIAGIMKFCAEENAINVIALQPNMTVKEQSYWTLQIFPENKIIKRKLPKFYRGIFPNHLCNMHGYSLRMIGNNIPPQIYNYTTREGKTILSGYLGKTVQEYTSRHNATIDFVFLQEGRSILDMVRDEVVNGNSDTGPV
;
A
#
# COMPACT_ATOMS: atom_id res chain seq x y z
N MET A 1 -28.83 29.77 -15.97
CA MET A 1 -27.89 30.21 -14.90
C MET A 1 -28.31 29.87 -13.46
N ARG A 2 -29.43 29.19 -13.19
CA ARG A 2 -29.94 28.95 -11.81
C ARG A 2 -29.54 27.62 -11.14
N ASN A 3 -28.89 26.69 -11.85
CA ASN A 3 -28.53 25.36 -11.33
C ASN A 3 -27.11 25.26 -10.74
N LYS A 4 -26.25 26.27 -10.90
CA LYS A 4 -24.87 26.23 -10.39
C LYS A 4 -24.81 26.48 -8.87
N HIS A 5 -25.63 27.41 -8.35
CA HIS A 5 -25.70 27.69 -6.92
C HIS A 5 -26.38 26.61 -6.06
N ARG A 6 -27.25 25.78 -6.65
CA ARG A 6 -27.91 24.69 -5.92
C ARG A 6 -26.99 23.47 -5.71
N LEU A 7 -26.04 23.25 -6.63
CA LEU A 7 -24.98 22.25 -6.48
C LEU A 7 -23.90 22.68 -5.46
N GLU A 8 -23.53 23.96 -5.45
CA GLU A 8 -22.55 24.51 -4.49
C GLU A 8 -23.08 24.46 -3.05
N MET A 9 -24.35 24.77 -2.81
CA MET A 9 -24.93 24.71 -1.45
C MET A 9 -25.04 23.29 -0.89
N LEU A 10 -25.35 22.28 -1.73
CA LEU A 10 -25.36 20.87 -1.30
C LEU A 10 -23.95 20.35 -0.99
N PHE A 11 -22.94 20.82 -1.74
CA PHE A 11 -21.54 20.46 -1.51
C PHE A 11 -21.00 21.00 -0.18
N VAL A 12 -21.36 22.23 0.19
CA VAL A 12 -20.95 22.88 1.44
C VAL A 12 -21.59 22.22 2.67
N HIS A 13 -22.86 21.81 2.59
CA HIS A 13 -23.55 21.13 3.69
C HIS A 13 -22.94 19.74 3.99
N ASN A 14 -22.58 18.99 2.94
CA ASN A 14 -21.96 17.67 3.03
C ASN A 14 -20.54 17.73 3.61
N ILE A 15 -19.77 18.74 3.21
CA ILE A 15 -18.45 19.03 3.77
C ILE A 15 -18.57 19.41 5.26
N THR A 16 -19.55 20.21 5.65
CA THR A 16 -19.74 20.66 7.05
C THR A 16 -19.90 19.49 8.02
N ALA A 17 -20.47 18.37 7.56
CA ALA A 17 -20.70 17.22 8.41
C ALA A 17 -19.59 16.16 8.37
N LEU A 18 -18.84 16.05 7.28
CA LEU A 18 -17.53 15.39 7.27
C LEU A 18 -16.51 16.13 8.15
N LEU A 19 -16.60 17.45 8.19
CA LEU A 19 -15.82 18.29 9.09
C LEU A 19 -16.29 18.21 10.55
N GLY A 20 -17.47 17.62 10.82
CA GLY A 20 -17.88 17.22 12.17
C GLY A 20 -17.13 15.99 12.70
N LEU A 21 -16.49 15.20 11.81
CA LEU A 21 -15.72 13.99 12.15
C LEU A 21 -14.21 14.22 12.20
N ILE A 22 -13.72 15.35 11.70
CA ILE A 22 -12.31 15.76 11.76
C ILE A 22 -12.29 17.22 12.20
N GLU A 23 -11.90 17.46 13.46
CA GLU A 23 -11.82 18.79 14.08
C GLU A 23 -11.37 19.87 13.08
N PHE A 24 -12.23 20.88 12.93
CA PHE A 24 -12.24 21.86 11.85
C PHE A 24 -10.93 22.67 11.71
N SER A 25 -10.34 22.64 10.50
CA SER A 25 -9.54 23.74 9.97
C SER A 25 -9.83 23.91 8.46
N ALA A 26 -9.62 25.11 7.88
CA ALA A 26 -9.75 25.34 6.43
C ALA A 26 -8.84 24.40 5.59
N SER A 27 -7.78 23.87 6.21
CA SER A 27 -6.94 22.82 5.65
C SER A 27 -7.73 21.55 5.35
N ASN A 28 -8.74 21.18 6.15
CA ASN A 28 -9.47 19.93 5.99
C ASN A 28 -10.32 19.90 4.70
N VAL A 29 -10.94 21.02 4.30
CA VAL A 29 -11.72 21.10 3.04
C VAL A 29 -10.83 20.85 1.82
N HIS A 30 -9.69 21.55 1.77
CA HIS A 30 -8.72 21.37 0.70
C HIS A 30 -8.10 19.98 0.72
N PHE A 31 -7.86 19.43 1.92
CA PHE A 31 -7.36 18.08 2.09
C PHE A 31 -8.31 17.04 1.50
N PHE A 32 -9.61 17.10 1.82
CA PHE A 32 -10.60 16.18 1.26
C PHE A 32 -10.70 16.28 -0.26
N LYS A 33 -10.55 17.48 -0.82
CA LYS A 33 -10.48 17.64 -2.28
C LYS A 33 -9.26 16.93 -2.87
N ILE A 34 -8.07 17.11 -2.27
CA ILE A 34 -6.85 16.42 -2.70
C ILE A 34 -7.02 14.90 -2.58
N LEU A 35 -7.55 14.41 -1.45
CA LEU A 35 -7.82 12.99 -1.23
C LEU A 35 -8.76 12.43 -2.28
N LYS A 36 -9.86 13.14 -2.58
CA LYS A 36 -10.78 12.76 -3.66
C LYS A 36 -10.06 12.64 -4.99
N ASP A 37 -9.31 13.66 -5.38
CA ASP A 37 -8.60 13.68 -6.66
C ASP A 37 -7.58 12.53 -6.74
N ILE A 38 -6.88 12.22 -5.64
CA ILE A 38 -5.97 11.06 -5.53
C ILE A 38 -6.72 9.76 -5.77
N VAL A 39 -7.84 9.56 -5.08
CA VAL A 39 -8.64 8.33 -5.20
C VAL A 39 -9.19 8.18 -6.62
N GLU A 40 -9.71 9.24 -7.22
CA GLU A 40 -10.27 9.23 -8.59
C GLU A 40 -9.20 8.91 -9.65
N VAL A 41 -8.04 9.57 -9.56
CA VAL A 41 -6.93 9.32 -10.48
C VAL A 41 -6.38 7.91 -10.30
N THR A 42 -6.25 7.45 -9.05
CA THR A 42 -5.76 6.09 -8.75
C THR A 42 -6.74 5.04 -9.26
N ALA A 43 -8.04 5.22 -8.98
CA ALA A 43 -9.07 4.28 -9.40
C ALA A 43 -9.15 4.16 -10.93
N THR A 44 -9.03 5.28 -11.64
CA THR A 44 -9.01 5.30 -13.10
C THR A 44 -7.74 4.62 -13.65
N ALA A 45 -6.57 4.93 -13.09
CA ALA A 45 -5.29 4.40 -13.56
C ALA A 45 -5.13 2.89 -13.31
N GLN A 46 -5.64 2.41 -12.17
CA GLN A 46 -5.54 1.01 -11.75
C GLN A 46 -6.77 0.19 -12.15
N GLN A 47 -7.77 0.78 -12.82
CA GLN A 47 -9.06 0.14 -13.08
C GLN A 47 -9.66 -0.47 -11.79
N THR A 48 -9.55 0.27 -10.69
CA THR A 48 -10.05 -0.14 -9.37
C THR A 48 -11.56 -0.17 -9.42
N SER A 49 -12.16 -1.29 -9.02
CA SER A 49 -13.62 -1.45 -8.97
C SER A 49 -14.17 -1.47 -7.54
N THR A 50 -13.29 -1.46 -6.53
CA THR A 50 -13.66 -1.60 -5.12
C THR A 50 -12.83 -0.68 -4.24
N LEU A 51 -13.51 0.14 -3.44
CA LEU A 51 -12.91 1.00 -2.43
C LEU A 51 -13.21 0.41 -1.05
N ILE A 52 -12.17 0.22 -0.24
CA ILE A 52 -12.30 -0.24 1.14
C ILE A 52 -12.06 0.96 2.04
N TYR A 53 -13.00 1.24 2.93
CA TYR A 53 -12.83 2.24 3.98
C TYR A 53 -12.69 1.54 5.33
N ALA A 54 -11.71 1.93 6.13
CA ALA A 54 -11.46 1.33 7.45
C ALA A 54 -11.22 2.43 8.48
N SER A 55 -11.81 2.34 9.66
CA SER A 55 -11.66 3.35 10.71
C SER A 55 -11.68 2.76 12.11
N THR A 56 -10.83 3.28 13.01
CA THR A 56 -10.80 2.88 14.43
C THR A 56 -11.67 3.73 15.34
N VAL A 57 -12.31 4.79 14.83
CA VAL A 57 -13.17 5.71 15.62
C VAL A 57 -14.41 5.00 16.22
N TYR A 58 -14.64 3.73 15.89
CA TYR A 58 -15.85 2.98 16.19
C TYR A 58 -15.58 1.72 17.02
N THR A 59 -15.20 1.87 18.28
CA THR A 59 -15.14 0.74 19.23
C THR A 59 -16.42 0.64 20.08
N LYS A 60 -17.27 -0.33 19.71
CA LYS A 60 -18.21 -1.17 20.48
C LYS A 60 -19.21 -0.62 21.52
N ALA A 61 -19.21 0.66 21.90
CA ALA A 61 -20.03 1.12 23.03
C ALA A 61 -21.48 1.57 22.71
N ASP A 62 -21.89 1.79 21.45
CA ASP A 62 -23.18 2.49 21.20
C ASP A 62 -23.91 2.07 19.90
N ARG A 63 -24.17 0.77 19.75
CA ARG A 63 -24.67 0.16 18.50
C ARG A 63 -26.01 0.70 17.96
N VAL A 64 -26.82 1.43 18.73
CA VAL A 64 -28.19 1.84 18.31
C VAL A 64 -28.25 3.25 17.70
N ARG A 65 -27.35 4.16 18.09
CA ARG A 65 -27.22 5.50 17.47
C ARG A 65 -26.18 5.54 16.33
N GLN A 66 -25.39 4.48 16.20
CA GLN A 66 -24.23 4.40 15.30
C GLN A 66 -24.58 3.93 13.89
N ASP A 67 -25.67 3.19 13.68
CA ASP A 67 -26.11 2.76 12.35
C ASP A 67 -26.55 3.95 11.47
N GLU A 68 -27.21 4.96 12.04
CA GLU A 68 -27.59 6.20 11.32
C GLU A 68 -26.35 7.04 10.95
N MET A 69 -25.34 7.08 11.83
CA MET A 69 -24.09 7.79 11.56
C MET A 69 -23.20 7.04 10.56
N TYR A 70 -23.26 5.69 10.54
CA TYR A 70 -22.60 4.85 9.55
C TYR A 70 -23.18 5.07 8.16
N GLU A 71 -24.51 5.04 8.03
CA GLU A 71 -25.19 5.35 6.78
C GLU A 71 -24.93 6.80 6.35
N TYR A 72 -24.76 7.72 7.30
CA TYR A 72 -24.36 9.10 7.04
C TYR A 72 -22.91 9.24 6.54
N VAL A 73 -21.91 8.65 7.19
CA VAL A 73 -20.51 8.72 6.74
C VAL A 73 -20.33 7.98 5.43
N ALA A 74 -20.92 6.80 5.29
CA ALA A 74 -20.91 6.05 4.05
C ALA A 74 -21.62 6.81 2.92
N SER A 75 -22.78 7.44 3.18
CA SER A 75 -23.47 8.27 2.17
C SER A 75 -22.74 9.57 1.86
N GLN A 76 -22.02 10.16 2.82
CA GLN A 76 -21.17 11.33 2.62
C GLN A 76 -19.93 10.99 1.81
N LEU A 77 -19.25 9.89 2.09
CA LEU A 77 -18.18 9.34 1.26
C LEU A 77 -18.72 8.98 -0.13
N HIS A 78 -19.89 8.35 -0.23
CA HIS A 78 -20.56 8.07 -1.50
C HIS A 78 -20.86 9.36 -2.29
N SER A 79 -21.27 10.44 -1.61
CA SER A 79 -21.51 11.75 -2.22
C SER A 79 -20.23 12.50 -2.61
N LEU A 80 -19.16 12.35 -1.80
CA LEU A 80 -17.84 12.91 -2.08
C LEU A 80 -17.24 12.24 -3.29
N PHE A 81 -17.30 10.92 -3.32
CA PHE A 81 -16.62 10.13 -4.33
C PHE A 81 -17.40 10.08 -5.64
N LYS A 82 -18.73 9.91 -5.69
CA LYS A 82 -19.48 9.74 -6.97
C LYS A 82 -18.73 8.87 -8.00
N LEU A 83 -17.97 7.89 -7.51
CA LEU A 83 -17.00 7.13 -8.30
C LEU A 83 -17.72 5.95 -8.95
N GLY A 84 -18.54 6.19 -9.99
CA GLY A 84 -19.16 5.13 -10.79
C GLY A 84 -19.79 3.98 -9.97
N PRO A 85 -19.89 2.77 -10.52
CA PRO A 85 -20.35 1.58 -9.79
C PRO A 85 -19.18 0.92 -9.04
N MET A 86 -18.53 1.62 -8.10
CA MET A 86 -17.52 1.02 -7.23
C MET A 86 -18.17 0.39 -5.99
N ALA A 87 -17.83 -0.87 -5.69
CA ALA A 87 -18.26 -1.51 -4.46
C ALA A 87 -17.52 -0.89 -3.26
N HIS A 88 -18.27 -0.50 -2.22
CA HIS A 88 -17.73 0.09 -0.99
C HIS A 88 -17.81 -0.92 0.15
N ILE A 89 -16.69 -1.20 0.81
CA ILE A 89 -16.64 -2.07 1.98
C ILE A 89 -16.13 -1.26 3.16
N THR A 90 -16.90 -1.19 4.24
CA THR A 90 -16.42 -0.61 5.49
C THR A 90 -15.91 -1.73 6.39
N VAL A 91 -14.68 -1.61 6.86
CA VAL A 91 -14.08 -2.53 7.83
C VAL A 91 -13.99 -1.82 9.17
N ASP A 92 -14.93 -2.16 10.05
CA ASP A 92 -14.80 -1.91 11.48
C ASP A 92 -13.96 -3.05 12.07
N GLY A 93 -13.07 -2.78 13.03
CA GLY A 93 -12.09 -3.72 13.61
C GLY A 93 -12.64 -5.02 14.28
N SER A 94 -13.88 -5.38 13.96
CA SER A 94 -14.51 -6.68 14.17
C SER A 94 -13.99 -7.76 13.19
N THR A 95 -14.26 -9.02 13.54
CA THR A 95 -13.70 -10.21 12.89
C THR A 95 -13.88 -10.24 11.37
N PRO A 96 -12.91 -10.82 10.62
CA PRO A 96 -12.99 -10.98 9.17
C PRO A 96 -14.33 -11.58 8.73
N SER A 97 -15.14 -10.81 7.98
CA SER A 97 -16.12 -11.42 7.08
C SER A 97 -15.35 -12.14 5.96
N ALA A 98 -15.98 -13.12 5.31
CA ALA A 98 -15.35 -14.08 4.40
C ALA A 98 -14.22 -13.49 3.50
N PRO A 99 -13.17 -14.27 3.18
CA PRO A 99 -12.01 -13.78 2.43
C PRO A 99 -12.41 -12.99 1.17
N TYR A 100 -11.96 -11.73 1.05
CA TYR A 100 -12.28 -10.84 -0.06
C TYR A 100 -11.90 -11.39 -1.44
N GLU A 101 -11.01 -12.38 -1.45
CA GLU A 101 -10.63 -13.18 -2.61
C GLU A 101 -11.82 -13.64 -3.47
N LYS A 102 -12.93 -14.07 -2.84
CA LYS A 102 -14.07 -14.63 -3.59
C LYS A 102 -15.09 -13.59 -4.03
N GLN A 103 -15.00 -12.37 -3.51
CA GLN A 103 -16.06 -11.37 -3.61
C GLN A 103 -15.65 -10.13 -4.41
N PHE A 104 -14.35 -9.81 -4.48
CA PHE A 104 -13.88 -8.55 -5.06
C PHE A 104 -12.71 -8.76 -6.02
N ASN A 105 -12.59 -7.83 -6.99
CA ASN A 105 -11.56 -7.85 -8.01
C ASN A 105 -10.15 -7.63 -7.42
N HIS A 106 -9.10 -7.97 -8.18
CA HIS A 106 -7.69 -7.83 -7.81
C HIS A 106 -7.21 -6.36 -7.70
N ASN A 107 -8.04 -5.39 -8.08
CA ASN A 107 -7.72 -3.96 -8.05
C ASN A 107 -8.52 -3.27 -6.94
N LEU A 108 -8.00 -3.34 -5.72
CA LEU A 108 -8.55 -2.73 -4.52
C LEU A 108 -7.81 -1.44 -4.18
N LEU A 109 -8.50 -0.46 -3.62
CA LEU A 109 -7.91 0.72 -3.00
C LEU A 109 -8.48 0.87 -1.60
N SER A 110 -7.61 0.92 -0.59
CA SER A 110 -8.02 1.07 0.80
C SER A 110 -7.72 2.47 1.31
N VAL A 111 -8.68 3.09 1.99
CA VAL A 111 -8.52 4.35 2.72
C VAL A 111 -8.77 4.07 4.20
N VAL A 112 -7.75 4.29 5.02
CA VAL A 112 -7.76 3.93 6.44
C VAL A 112 -7.61 5.18 7.28
N GLN A 113 -8.57 5.46 8.14
CA GLN A 113 -8.47 6.53 9.14
C GLN A 113 -8.00 5.95 10.48
N LEU A 114 -6.90 6.50 11.01
CA LEU A 114 -6.28 6.05 12.25
C LEU A 114 -6.64 7.01 13.40
N SER A 115 -6.78 6.48 14.61
CA SER A 115 -7.20 7.23 15.81
C SER A 115 -6.04 7.64 16.71
N GLU A 116 -4.80 7.40 16.28
CA GLU A 116 -3.57 7.61 17.06
C GLU A 116 -3.47 6.72 18.31
N GLN A 117 -4.28 5.66 18.36
CA GLN A 117 -4.27 4.66 19.42
C GLN A 117 -3.65 3.37 18.90
N TRP A 118 -2.35 3.19 19.17
CA TRP A 118 -1.55 2.07 18.65
C TRP A 118 -2.27 0.71 18.69
N LYS A 119 -2.85 0.35 19.84
CA LYS A 119 -3.50 -0.96 20.00
C LYS A 119 -4.71 -1.15 19.08
N SER A 120 -5.53 -0.12 18.91
CA SER A 120 -6.72 -0.20 18.06
C SER A 120 -6.32 -0.17 16.59
N ASP A 121 -5.36 0.68 16.24
CA ASP A 121 -4.89 0.88 14.87
C ASP A 121 -4.11 -0.33 14.36
N ASP A 122 -3.27 -0.95 15.21
CA ASP A 122 -2.61 -2.23 14.92
C ASP A 122 -3.64 -3.33 14.65
N GLN A 123 -4.67 -3.46 15.49
CA GLN A 123 -5.72 -4.46 15.28
C GLN A 123 -6.46 -4.21 13.96
N LEU A 124 -6.85 -2.97 13.66
CA LEU A 124 -7.53 -2.63 12.41
C LEU A 124 -6.67 -2.97 11.19
N LEU A 125 -5.41 -2.55 11.21
CA LEU A 125 -4.49 -2.81 10.11
C LEU A 125 -4.21 -4.29 9.95
N ARG A 126 -4.05 -5.05 11.04
CA ARG A 126 -3.93 -6.52 10.98
C ARG A 126 -5.13 -7.16 10.31
N THR A 127 -6.35 -6.79 10.71
CA THR A 127 -7.57 -7.32 10.11
C THR A 127 -7.67 -6.93 8.63
N LEU A 128 -7.38 -5.69 8.27
CA LEU A 128 -7.36 -5.24 6.88
C LEU A 128 -6.33 -6.02 6.05
N LEU A 129 -5.11 -6.15 6.53
CA LEU A 129 -4.02 -6.83 5.81
C LEU A 129 -4.22 -8.35 5.72
N GLN A 130 -4.89 -8.96 6.70
CA GLN A 130 -5.35 -10.34 6.61
C GLN A 130 -6.41 -10.49 5.51
N ASN A 131 -7.37 -9.57 5.43
CA ASN A 131 -8.39 -9.60 4.37
C ASN A 131 -7.79 -9.32 2.99
N LEU A 132 -6.70 -8.55 2.92
CA LEU A 132 -5.94 -8.24 1.71
C LEU A 132 -4.79 -9.22 1.43
N HIS A 133 -4.70 -10.38 2.10
CA HIS A 133 -3.52 -11.25 2.04
C HIS A 133 -3.08 -11.63 0.61
N ARG A 134 -4.01 -11.84 -0.33
CA ARG A 134 -3.70 -12.11 -1.76
C ARG A 134 -3.65 -10.86 -2.65
N ASN A 135 -3.99 -9.69 -2.11
CA ASN A 135 -4.02 -8.39 -2.79
C ASN A 135 -3.12 -7.36 -2.08
N ARG A 136 -1.99 -7.78 -1.51
CA ARG A 136 -1.06 -6.91 -0.77
C ARG A 136 -0.39 -5.82 -1.62
N GLN A 137 -0.48 -5.94 -2.93
CA GLN A 137 -0.06 -4.91 -3.89
C GLN A 137 -1.12 -3.82 -4.11
N SER A 138 -2.31 -3.94 -3.49
CA SER A 138 -3.31 -2.87 -3.52
C SER A 138 -2.80 -1.59 -2.87
N GLY A 139 -3.29 -0.45 -3.36
CA GLY A 139 -2.97 0.85 -2.77
C GLY A 139 -3.63 1.00 -1.40
N ILE A 140 -2.88 1.44 -0.40
CA ILE A 140 -3.39 1.77 0.93
C ILE A 140 -3.06 3.23 1.24
N ILE A 141 -4.08 4.03 1.50
CA ILE A 141 -3.98 5.43 1.91
C ILE A 141 -4.28 5.50 3.40
N LEU A 142 -3.26 5.83 4.20
CA LEU A 142 -3.40 6.05 5.62
C LEU A 142 -3.65 7.54 5.88
N LEU A 143 -4.72 7.84 6.62
CA LEU A 143 -5.10 9.18 7.04
C LEU A 143 -4.75 9.35 8.51
N PHE A 144 -3.89 10.33 8.78
CA PHE A 144 -3.46 10.73 10.11
C PHE A 144 -3.97 12.14 10.41
N ALA A 145 -4.25 12.45 11.67
CA ALA A 145 -4.46 13.83 12.06
C ALA A 145 -3.12 14.60 12.08
N ASP A 146 -3.19 15.93 12.06
CA ASP A 146 -2.00 16.79 12.11
C ASP A 146 -1.27 16.73 13.46
N THR A 147 -1.95 16.24 14.50
CA THR A 147 -1.38 15.98 15.83
C THR A 147 -0.49 14.75 15.88
N ALA A 148 -0.62 13.84 14.91
CA ALA A 148 0.10 12.58 14.90
C ALA A 148 1.62 12.80 14.90
N THR A 149 2.28 12.20 15.87
CA THR A 149 3.74 12.29 16.01
C THR A 149 4.44 11.54 14.88
N GLN A 150 5.62 12.03 14.46
CA GLN A 150 6.42 11.34 13.44
C GLN A 150 6.81 9.92 13.86
N ALA A 151 7.06 9.69 15.16
CA ALA A 151 7.37 8.37 15.69
C ALA A 151 6.20 7.39 15.50
N TYR A 152 4.96 7.84 15.73
CA TYR A 152 3.77 7.04 15.53
C TYR A 152 3.54 6.71 14.04
N ILE A 153 3.65 7.71 13.15
CA ILE A 153 3.54 7.50 11.69
C ILE A 153 4.60 6.52 11.22
N ALA A 154 5.84 6.69 11.69
CA ALA A 154 6.94 5.82 11.34
C ALA A 154 6.70 4.38 11.81
N GLY A 155 6.19 4.20 13.04
CA GLY A 155 5.82 2.89 13.58
C GLY A 155 4.75 2.19 12.74
N ILE A 156 3.67 2.90 12.39
CA ILE A 156 2.58 2.34 11.57
C ILE A 156 3.07 1.98 10.17
N MET A 157 3.82 2.86 9.51
CA MET A 157 4.33 2.59 8.17
C MET A 157 5.34 1.44 8.17
N LYS A 158 6.18 1.34 9.20
CA LYS A 158 7.10 0.21 9.38
C LYS A 158 6.31 -1.09 9.56
N PHE A 159 5.27 -1.07 10.39
CA PHE A 159 4.37 -2.22 10.57
C PHE A 159 3.75 -2.68 9.23
N CYS A 160 3.25 -1.75 8.41
CA CYS A 160 2.73 -2.09 7.09
C CYS A 160 3.78 -2.77 6.20
N ALA A 161 5.01 -2.25 6.21
CA ALA A 161 6.09 -2.83 5.42
C ALA A 161 6.51 -4.23 5.90
N GLU A 162 6.55 -4.46 7.22
CA GLU A 162 6.81 -5.77 7.84
C GLU A 162 5.72 -6.80 7.45
N GLU A 163 4.47 -6.35 7.28
CA GLU A 163 3.35 -7.18 6.80
C GLU A 163 3.25 -7.26 5.27
N ASN A 164 4.29 -6.83 4.53
CA ASN A 164 4.38 -6.80 3.06
C ASN A 164 3.33 -5.92 2.35
N ALA A 165 2.76 -4.95 3.05
CA ALA A 165 1.96 -3.89 2.44
C ALA A 165 2.90 -2.79 1.94
N ILE A 166 3.40 -2.96 0.72
CA ILE A 166 4.44 -2.09 0.14
C ILE A 166 3.89 -0.85 -0.56
N ASN A 167 2.62 -0.88 -0.99
CA ASN A 167 1.97 0.22 -1.70
C ASN A 167 1.17 1.10 -0.73
N VAL A 168 1.89 1.72 0.22
CA VAL A 168 1.31 2.54 1.28
C VAL A 168 1.73 3.99 1.13
N ILE A 169 0.76 4.89 1.24
CA ILE A 169 0.98 6.32 1.40
C ILE A 169 0.33 6.79 2.69
N ALA A 170 0.94 7.79 3.33
CA ALA A 170 0.44 8.39 4.55
C ALA A 170 0.25 9.90 4.34
N LEU A 171 -0.95 10.37 4.69
CA LEU A 171 -1.41 11.73 4.48
C LEU A 171 -1.75 12.38 5.82
N GLN A 172 -1.23 13.59 6.00
CA GLN A 172 -1.61 14.52 7.08
C GLN A 172 -2.16 15.81 6.46
N PRO A 173 -3.26 16.39 6.96
CA PRO A 173 -3.90 17.56 6.33
C PRO A 173 -2.95 18.74 6.05
N ASN A 174 -2.24 19.25 7.06
CA ASN A 174 -1.34 20.38 6.89
C ASN A 174 -0.17 20.05 5.95
N MET A 175 0.47 18.89 6.10
CA MET A 175 1.57 18.47 5.24
C MET A 175 1.13 18.30 3.77
N THR A 176 -0.06 17.76 3.56
CA THR A 176 -0.61 17.49 2.23
C THR A 176 -1.03 18.80 1.55
N VAL A 177 -1.69 19.70 2.29
CA VAL A 177 -2.23 20.95 1.73
C VAL A 177 -1.17 22.04 1.63
N LYS A 178 -0.45 22.32 2.72
CA LYS A 178 0.50 23.44 2.78
C LYS A 178 1.83 23.10 2.13
N GLU A 179 2.37 21.92 2.45
CA GLU A 179 3.68 21.52 1.94
C GLU A 179 3.60 20.77 0.60
N GLN A 180 2.39 20.38 0.17
CA GLN A 180 2.18 19.57 -1.04
C GLN A 180 3.01 18.29 -1.00
N SER A 181 2.99 17.59 0.14
CA SER A 181 3.83 16.42 0.37
C SER A 181 3.11 15.32 1.14
N TYR A 182 3.62 14.11 1.00
CA TYR A 182 3.09 12.89 1.63
C TYR A 182 4.25 11.97 2.02
N TRP A 183 3.98 11.03 2.92
CA TRP A 183 4.91 9.97 3.28
C TRP A 183 4.63 8.71 2.45
N THR A 184 5.68 8.00 2.06
CA THR A 184 5.57 6.71 1.38
C THR A 184 6.74 5.81 1.72
N LEU A 185 6.59 4.52 1.43
CA LEU A 185 7.64 3.54 1.60
C LEU A 185 8.58 3.55 0.39
N GLN A 186 9.85 3.34 0.65
CA GLN A 186 10.84 2.93 -0.33
C GLN A 186 11.39 1.60 0.17
N ILE A 187 11.08 0.50 -0.52
CA ILE A 187 11.47 -0.84 -0.05
C ILE A 187 12.88 -1.25 -0.48
N PHE A 188 13.42 -0.62 -1.54
CA PHE A 188 14.75 -0.89 -2.07
C PHE A 188 15.68 0.33 -1.97
N PRO A 189 16.98 0.13 -1.70
CA PRO A 189 17.61 -1.16 -1.40
C PRO A 189 17.33 -1.60 0.05
N GLU A 190 16.86 -0.67 0.90
CA GLU A 190 16.46 -0.92 2.27
C GLU A 190 15.12 -0.24 2.50
N ASN A 191 14.30 -0.84 3.36
CA ASN A 191 13.02 -0.28 3.74
C ASN A 191 13.18 1.05 4.49
N LYS A 192 12.76 2.14 3.86
CA LYS A 192 12.85 3.50 4.37
C LYS A 192 11.52 4.22 4.19
N ILE A 193 11.20 5.05 5.17
CA ILE A 193 10.06 5.95 5.13
C ILE A 193 10.57 7.27 4.59
N ILE A 194 10.00 7.71 3.47
CA ILE A 194 10.45 8.93 2.79
C ILE A 194 9.29 9.88 2.58
N LYS A 195 9.60 11.17 2.65
CA LYS A 195 8.68 12.24 2.31
C LYS A 195 8.84 12.60 0.84
N ARG A 196 7.74 12.61 0.08
CA ARG A 196 7.72 12.99 -1.34
C ARG A 196 6.78 14.17 -1.57
N LYS A 197 7.03 14.93 -2.64
CA LYS A 197 6.09 15.94 -3.13
C LYS A 197 4.96 15.27 -3.89
N LEU A 198 3.75 15.81 -3.79
CA LEU A 198 2.60 15.33 -4.55
C LEU A 198 2.91 15.42 -6.05
N PRO A 199 2.72 14.32 -6.81
CA PRO A 199 2.98 14.35 -8.24
C PRO A 199 1.94 15.22 -8.95
N LYS A 200 2.31 15.75 -10.12
CA LYS A 200 1.38 16.53 -10.95
C LYS A 200 0.16 15.68 -11.29
N PHE A 201 -1.03 16.25 -11.05
CA PHE A 201 -2.31 15.57 -11.26
C PHE A 201 -2.45 14.25 -10.48
N TYR A 202 -1.69 14.05 -9.41
CA TYR A 202 -1.73 12.88 -8.53
C TYR A 202 -1.44 11.53 -9.22
N ARG A 203 -0.91 11.54 -10.46
CA ARG A 203 -0.59 10.32 -11.21
C ARG A 203 0.65 9.65 -10.63
N GLY A 204 0.57 8.34 -10.42
CA GLY A 204 1.69 7.55 -9.89
C GLY A 204 2.04 7.90 -8.43
N ILE A 205 1.04 8.24 -7.62
CA ILE A 205 1.25 8.57 -6.21
C ILE A 205 1.81 7.38 -5.40
N PHE A 206 1.41 6.16 -5.76
CA PHE A 206 1.98 4.93 -5.22
C PHE A 206 3.33 4.63 -5.90
N PRO A 207 4.36 4.30 -5.11
CA PRO A 207 5.69 4.00 -5.65
C PRO A 207 5.66 2.75 -6.52
N ASN A 208 6.28 2.82 -7.71
CA ASN A 208 6.65 1.62 -8.46
C ASN A 208 8.03 1.15 -7.97
N HIS A 209 8.05 0.32 -6.93
CA HIS A 209 9.29 -0.15 -6.31
C HIS A 209 10.22 -0.90 -7.26
N LEU A 210 9.67 -1.53 -8.29
CA LEU A 210 10.47 -2.27 -9.27
C LEU A 210 11.07 -1.34 -10.33
N CYS A 211 10.62 -0.09 -10.50
CA CYS A 211 11.20 0.76 -11.56
C CYS A 211 12.69 1.05 -11.32
N ASN A 212 13.13 1.02 -10.07
CA ASN A 212 14.51 1.20 -9.68
C ASN A 212 14.75 0.57 -8.29
N MET A 213 15.55 -0.48 -8.24
CA MET A 213 15.89 -1.20 -7.02
C MET A 213 17.16 -0.65 -6.36
N HIS A 214 17.74 0.43 -6.89
CA HIS A 214 18.83 1.18 -6.27
C HIS A 214 20.07 0.33 -5.90
N GLY A 215 20.39 -0.65 -6.74
CA GLY A 215 21.49 -1.58 -6.55
C GLY A 215 21.19 -2.73 -5.59
N TYR A 216 19.92 -2.93 -5.18
CA TYR A 216 19.53 -4.04 -4.31
C TYR A 216 20.10 -5.36 -4.82
N SER A 217 20.72 -6.10 -3.91
CA SER A 217 21.32 -7.37 -4.24
C SER A 217 20.28 -8.48 -4.16
N LEU A 218 19.83 -8.98 -5.31
CA LEU A 218 18.95 -10.14 -5.39
C LEU A 218 19.76 -11.37 -5.00
N ARG A 219 19.45 -11.89 -3.82
CA ARG A 219 20.03 -13.14 -3.33
C ARG A 219 19.35 -14.30 -4.04
N MET A 220 20.15 -15.05 -4.78
CA MET A 220 19.72 -16.22 -5.54
C MET A 220 20.34 -17.47 -4.96
N ILE A 221 19.53 -18.50 -4.73
CA ILE A 221 20.05 -19.85 -4.48
C ILE A 221 20.73 -20.33 -5.75
N GLY A 222 22.06 -20.46 -5.70
CA GLY A 222 22.86 -20.89 -6.83
C GLY A 222 22.81 -22.40 -7.02
N ASN A 223 21.99 -22.89 -7.94
CA ASN A 223 22.07 -24.27 -8.44
C ASN A 223 22.62 -24.28 -9.86
N ASN A 224 23.63 -25.11 -10.12
CA ASN A 224 24.13 -25.34 -11.47
C ASN A 224 23.29 -26.43 -12.13
N ILE A 225 22.32 -26.03 -12.95
CA ILE A 225 21.48 -26.90 -13.76
C ILE A 225 21.69 -26.53 -15.24
N PRO A 226 22.79 -26.94 -15.88
CA PRO A 226 22.96 -26.74 -17.31
C PRO A 226 21.86 -27.48 -18.12
N PRO A 227 21.38 -26.92 -19.25
CA PRO A 227 21.73 -25.63 -19.83
C PRO A 227 20.87 -24.47 -19.28
N GLN A 228 20.05 -24.69 -18.25
CA GLN A 228 19.01 -23.78 -17.79
C GLN A 228 19.57 -22.58 -17.03
N ILE A 229 20.36 -22.86 -15.98
CA ILE A 229 21.00 -21.86 -15.13
C ILE A 229 22.32 -22.44 -14.64
N TYR A 230 23.43 -21.75 -14.87
CA TYR A 230 24.74 -22.18 -14.39
C TYR A 230 25.70 -21.00 -14.30
N ASN A 231 26.61 -21.07 -13.35
CA ASN A 231 27.70 -20.11 -13.22
C ASN A 231 28.91 -20.59 -14.03
N TYR A 232 29.57 -19.67 -14.72
CA TYR A 232 30.91 -19.92 -15.28
C TYR A 232 31.83 -18.75 -14.97
N THR A 233 33.11 -19.05 -14.80
CA THR A 233 34.13 -18.04 -14.53
C THR A 233 34.79 -17.63 -15.84
N THR A 234 34.84 -16.33 -16.13
CA THR A 234 35.56 -15.82 -17.29
C THR A 234 37.08 -15.99 -17.10
N ARG A 235 37.84 -15.80 -18.18
CA ARG A 235 39.31 -15.78 -18.12
C ARG A 235 39.86 -14.69 -17.19
N GLU A 236 39.07 -13.65 -16.91
CA GLU A 236 39.39 -12.54 -16.02
C GLU A 236 39.04 -12.83 -14.54
N GLY A 237 38.55 -14.05 -14.24
CA GLY A 237 38.19 -14.45 -12.87
C GLY A 237 36.79 -14.01 -12.43
N LYS A 238 35.98 -13.42 -13.32
CA LYS A 238 34.62 -12.97 -13.00
C LYS A 238 33.62 -14.12 -13.15
N THR A 239 32.86 -14.41 -12.09
CA THR A 239 31.74 -15.35 -12.15
C THR A 239 30.54 -14.70 -12.85
N ILE A 240 30.00 -15.37 -13.86
CA ILE A 240 28.87 -14.90 -14.66
C ILE A 240 27.77 -15.96 -14.65
N LEU A 241 26.54 -15.52 -14.39
CA LEU A 241 25.33 -16.33 -14.53
C LEU A 241 25.03 -16.59 -16.02
N SER A 242 24.74 -17.82 -16.40
CA SER A 242 24.48 -18.23 -17.78
C SER A 242 23.35 -19.26 -17.83
N GLY A 243 23.05 -19.71 -19.05
CA GLY A 243 21.83 -20.45 -19.36
C GLY A 243 20.66 -19.51 -19.69
N TYR A 244 19.55 -20.05 -20.19
CA TYR A 244 18.42 -19.21 -20.61
C TYR A 244 17.74 -18.52 -19.40
N LEU A 245 17.61 -19.20 -18.26
CA LEU A 245 17.12 -18.58 -17.03
C LEU A 245 18.15 -17.60 -16.47
N GLY A 246 19.43 -17.96 -16.51
CA GLY A 246 20.50 -17.10 -16.02
C GLY A 246 20.57 -15.75 -16.74
N LYS A 247 20.50 -15.77 -18.07
CA LYS A 247 20.43 -14.54 -18.88
C LYS A 247 19.16 -13.74 -18.60
N THR A 248 18.02 -14.41 -18.38
CA THR A 248 16.76 -13.72 -18.03
C THR A 248 16.90 -12.94 -16.73
N VAL A 249 17.56 -13.52 -15.71
CA VAL A 249 17.78 -12.83 -14.43
C VAL A 249 18.80 -11.69 -14.55
N GLN A 250 19.83 -11.84 -15.39
CA GLN A 250 20.75 -10.74 -15.71
C GLN A 250 20.03 -9.57 -16.37
N GLU A 251 19.16 -9.84 -17.35
CA GLU A 251 18.36 -8.79 -17.99
C GLU A 251 17.39 -8.15 -17.00
N TYR A 252 16.77 -8.93 -16.11
CA TYR A 252 15.90 -8.41 -15.07
C TYR A 252 16.66 -7.44 -14.14
N THR A 253 17.80 -7.86 -13.59
CA THR A 253 18.60 -7.03 -12.68
C THR A 253 19.14 -5.78 -13.35
N SER A 254 19.61 -5.89 -14.59
CA SER A 254 20.02 -4.74 -15.41
C SER A 254 18.88 -3.75 -15.61
N ARG A 255 17.70 -4.23 -16.01
CA ARG A 255 16.51 -3.40 -16.28
C ARG A 255 16.01 -2.67 -15.04
N HIS A 256 16.11 -3.31 -13.87
CA HIS A 256 15.55 -2.80 -12.62
C HIS A 256 16.61 -2.15 -11.72
N ASN A 257 17.85 -1.93 -12.20
CA ASN A 257 18.96 -1.40 -11.41
C ASN A 257 19.16 -2.18 -10.10
N ALA A 258 19.31 -3.49 -10.21
CA ALA A 258 19.62 -4.42 -9.13
C ALA A 258 20.94 -5.14 -9.40
N THR A 259 21.47 -5.85 -8.40
CA THR A 259 22.64 -6.72 -8.53
C THR A 259 22.26 -8.17 -8.20
N ILE A 260 23.13 -9.13 -8.50
CA ILE A 260 22.92 -10.56 -8.20
C ILE A 260 23.98 -10.99 -7.20
N ASP A 261 23.56 -11.52 -6.07
CA ASP A 261 24.42 -12.25 -5.14
C ASP A 261 24.00 -13.72 -5.09
N PHE A 262 24.99 -14.61 -5.09
CA PHE A 262 24.75 -16.04 -4.99
C PHE A 262 24.85 -16.51 -3.54
N VAL A 263 23.78 -17.14 -3.08
CA VAL A 263 23.79 -17.95 -1.87
C VAL A 263 24.13 -19.38 -2.31
N PHE A 264 25.37 -19.79 -2.03
CA PHE A 264 25.83 -21.15 -2.31
C PHE A 264 25.38 -22.07 -1.17
N LEU A 265 24.68 -23.15 -1.51
CA LEU A 265 24.16 -24.11 -0.55
C LEU A 265 25.28 -25.03 -0.03
N GLN A 266 25.20 -25.42 1.25
CA GLN A 266 26.04 -26.47 1.81
C GLN A 266 25.60 -27.84 1.28
N GLU A 267 26.56 -28.70 0.91
CA GLU A 267 26.29 -30.03 0.34
C GLU A 267 25.48 -30.93 1.30
N GLY A 268 24.48 -31.64 0.78
CA GLY A 268 23.78 -32.73 1.48
C GLY A 268 22.33 -32.49 1.91
N ARG A 269 21.69 -31.35 1.58
CA ARG A 269 20.27 -31.08 1.86
C ARG A 269 19.37 -31.25 0.62
N SER A 270 18.11 -31.63 0.83
CA SER A 270 17.07 -31.71 -0.20
C SER A 270 16.68 -30.32 -0.70
N ILE A 271 16.49 -30.15 -2.02
CA ILE A 271 16.14 -28.87 -2.66
C ILE A 271 14.85 -28.27 -2.07
N LEU A 272 13.88 -29.11 -1.72
CA LEU A 272 12.60 -28.67 -1.15
C LEU A 272 12.75 -28.10 0.27
N ASP A 273 13.56 -28.76 1.11
CA ASP A 273 13.84 -28.28 2.47
C ASP A 273 14.64 -26.98 2.40
N MET A 274 15.53 -26.85 1.42
CA MET A 274 16.35 -25.64 1.21
C MET A 274 15.55 -24.44 0.69
N VAL A 275 14.68 -24.62 -0.32
CA VAL A 275 13.84 -23.53 -0.81
C VAL A 275 12.89 -23.06 0.28
N ARG A 276 12.33 -24.00 1.06
CA ARG A 276 11.48 -23.66 2.21
C ARG A 276 12.26 -22.89 3.27
N ASP A 277 13.43 -23.35 3.68
CA ASP A 277 14.18 -22.69 4.75
C ASP A 277 14.80 -21.35 4.31
N GLU A 278 15.28 -21.24 3.06
CA GLU A 278 15.99 -20.03 2.63
C GLU A 278 15.05 -18.94 2.09
N VAL A 279 13.99 -19.32 1.35
CA VAL A 279 13.04 -18.33 0.79
C VAL A 279 11.99 -17.92 1.82
N VAL A 280 11.49 -18.84 2.65
CA VAL A 280 10.47 -18.50 3.66
C VAL A 280 11.07 -17.72 4.84
N ASN A 281 12.33 -17.97 5.21
CA ASN A 281 12.99 -17.22 6.27
C ASN A 281 13.66 -15.92 5.78
N GLY A 282 13.54 -15.60 4.48
CA GLY A 282 14.06 -14.35 3.89
C GLY A 282 15.59 -14.30 3.74
N ASN A 283 16.25 -15.45 3.73
CA ASN A 283 17.69 -15.57 3.48
C ASN A 283 18.03 -15.55 1.97
N SER A 284 17.07 -15.91 1.12
CA SER A 284 17.13 -15.76 -0.34
C SER A 284 15.88 -15.06 -0.87
N ASP A 285 16.05 -14.21 -1.88
CA ASP A 285 14.94 -13.47 -2.50
C ASP A 285 14.29 -14.28 -3.63
N THR A 286 15.04 -15.23 -4.20
CA THR A 286 14.56 -16.15 -5.22
C THR A 286 15.34 -17.48 -5.18
N GLY A 287 14.73 -18.54 -5.70
CA GLY A 287 15.31 -19.88 -5.78
C GLY A 287 15.10 -20.50 -7.16
N PRO A 288 15.83 -21.59 -7.49
CA PRO A 288 15.62 -22.30 -8.74
C PRO A 288 14.19 -22.83 -8.77
N VAL A 289 13.47 -22.44 -9.83
CA VAL A 289 12.16 -22.99 -10.21
C VAL A 289 12.34 -24.39 -10.78
#